data_AF-A0A352NM63-F1
#
_entry.id   AF-A0A352NM63-F1
#
_cell.length_a   1.000
_cell.length_b   1.000
_cell.length_c   1.000
_cell.angle_alpha   90.00
_cell.angle_beta   90.00
_cell.angle_gamma   90.00
#
_symmetry.space_group_name_H-M   'P 1'
#
loop_
_entity.id
_entity.type
_entity.pdbx_description
1 polymer ?
#
loop_
_entity_poly.entity_id
_entity_poly.type
_entity_poly.pdbx_seq_one_letter_code
_entity_poly.pdbx_strand_id
1 'polypeptide(L)'
;MAKFQFRLEPVLKQRAAKEVSAEQALALARKEYNRCLTLLENTRQSLQALEATRRDELDYFEIRQHFFYRVSVNEKIKIQEKGVSEAGLIVEHKRDEAVQARQERQALDKLKEQCLQNYRREMADREQKEVDELSLSIYHRRDN
;
A
#
# COMPACT_ATOMS: atom_id res chain seq x y z
N MET A 1 -14.89 -13.40 -35.63
CA MET A 1 -14.10 -14.19 -34.66
C MET A 1 -14.54 -13.87 -33.25
N ALA A 2 -14.54 -14.85 -32.35
CA ALA A 2 -14.86 -14.61 -30.94
C ALA A 2 -13.88 -13.58 -30.35
N LYS A 3 -14.32 -12.79 -29.37
CA LYS A 3 -13.44 -11.91 -28.59
C LYS A 3 -12.92 -12.68 -27.38
N PHE A 4 -11.67 -12.45 -26.99
CA PHE A 4 -11.13 -13.02 -25.76
C PHE A 4 -11.92 -12.52 -24.55
N GLN A 5 -12.36 -13.44 -23.69
CA GLN A 5 -13.03 -13.12 -22.44
C GLN A 5 -12.33 -13.84 -21.29
N PHE A 6 -11.78 -13.06 -20.35
CA PHE A 6 -11.18 -13.61 -19.14
C PHE A 6 -12.27 -13.88 -18.10
N ARG A 7 -12.47 -15.15 -17.75
CA ARG A 7 -13.55 -15.58 -16.83
C ARG A 7 -13.42 -14.96 -15.43
N LEU A 8 -12.19 -14.66 -14.99
CA LEU A 8 -11.90 -14.08 -13.68
C LEU A 8 -11.76 -12.55 -13.71
N GLU A 9 -12.22 -11.88 -14.77
CA GLU A 9 -12.21 -10.42 -14.85
C GLU A 9 -12.90 -9.73 -13.65
N PRO A 10 -14.07 -10.21 -13.15
CA PRO A 10 -14.69 -9.60 -11.97
C PRO A 10 -13.81 -9.71 -10.71
N VAL A 11 -13.14 -10.85 -10.55
CA VAL A 11 -12.24 -11.10 -9.40
C VAL A 11 -10.99 -10.24 -9.51
N LEU A 12 -10.44 -10.06 -10.72
CA LEU A 12 -9.32 -9.15 -10.94
C LEU A 12 -9.68 -7.70 -10.57
N LYS A 13 -10.85 -7.23 -10.98
CA LYS A 13 -11.35 -5.89 -10.61
C LYS A 13 -11.52 -5.73 -9.10
N GLN A 14 -12.07 -6.75 -8.43
CA GLN A 14 -12.21 -6.76 -6.97
C GLN A 14 -10.83 -6.67 -6.29
N ARG A 15 -9.83 -7.43 -6.76
CA ARG A 15 -8.48 -7.39 -6.19
C ARG A 15 -7.78 -6.05 -6.44
N ALA A 16 -7.98 -5.45 -7.60
CA ALA A 16 -7.48 -4.10 -7.87
C ALA A 16 -8.10 -3.06 -6.92
N ALA A 17 -9.41 -3.14 -6.66
CA ALA A 17 -10.06 -2.28 -5.69
C ALA A 17 -9.54 -2.50 -4.26
N LYS A 18 -9.26 -3.76 -3.88
CA LYS A 18 -8.66 -4.11 -2.59
C LYS A 18 -7.25 -3.54 -2.42
N GLU A 19 -6.41 -3.61 -3.46
CA GLU A 19 -5.07 -2.99 -3.47
C GLU A 19 -5.17 -1.47 -3.25
N VAL A 20 -6.03 -0.78 -4.00
CA VAL A 20 -6.24 0.67 -3.83
C VAL A 20 -6.71 1.00 -2.42
N SER A 21 -7.63 0.23 -1.86
CA SER A 21 -8.12 0.44 -0.49
C SER A 21 -7.00 0.23 0.55
N ALA A 22 -6.16 -0.80 0.38
CA ALA A 22 -5.04 -1.06 1.27
C ALA A 22 -3.96 0.04 1.19
N GLU A 23 -3.67 0.55 -0.01
CA GLU A 23 -2.75 1.69 -0.20
C GLU A 23 -3.28 2.97 0.47
N GLN A 24 -4.58 3.24 0.35
CA GLN A 24 -5.22 4.36 1.05
C GLN A 24 -5.14 4.20 2.58
N ALA A 25 -5.39 3.00 3.10
CA ALA A 25 -5.27 2.71 4.52
C ALA A 25 -3.82 2.91 5.03
N LEU A 26 -2.82 2.48 4.25
CA LEU A 26 -1.41 2.74 4.54
C LEU A 26 -1.09 4.23 4.55
N ALA A 27 -1.62 5.00 3.59
CA ALA A 27 -1.42 6.45 3.54
C ALA A 27 -2.00 7.15 4.78
N LEU A 28 -3.18 6.74 5.23
CA LEU A 28 -3.80 7.25 6.45
C LEU A 28 -2.98 6.89 7.70
N ALA A 29 -2.51 5.64 7.80
CA ALA A 29 -1.67 5.21 8.91
C ALA A 29 -0.37 6.03 8.99
N ARG A 30 0.28 6.28 7.84
CA ARG A 30 1.49 7.11 7.77
C ARG A 30 1.23 8.56 8.18
N LYS A 31 0.09 9.12 7.76
CA LYS A 31 -0.32 10.47 8.17
C LYS A 31 -0.47 10.55 9.68
N GLU A 32 -1.10 9.56 10.29
CA GLU A 32 -1.28 9.51 11.74
C GLU A 32 0.04 9.33 12.49
N TYR A 33 0.90 8.43 12.01
CA TYR A 33 2.25 8.26 12.57
C TYR A 33 3.06 9.57 12.54
N ASN A 34 3.05 10.28 11.41
CA ASN A 34 3.73 11.57 11.28
C ASN A 34 3.12 12.62 12.22
N ARG A 35 1.79 12.64 12.39
CA ARG A 35 1.12 13.51 13.35
C ARG A 35 1.60 13.25 14.78
N CYS A 36 1.71 11.99 15.18
CA CYS A 36 2.23 11.59 16.49
C CYS A 36 3.70 12.01 16.67
N LEU A 37 4.53 11.83 15.64
CA LEU A 37 5.93 12.27 15.67
C LEU A 37 6.05 13.79 15.84
N THR A 38 5.34 14.58 15.05
CA THR A 38 5.37 16.04 15.16
C THR A 38 4.91 16.50 16.54
N LEU A 39 3.88 15.87 17.12
CA LEU A 39 3.42 16.19 18.46
C LEU A 39 4.50 15.89 19.53
N LEU A 40 5.20 14.77 19.40
CA LEU A 40 6.30 14.39 20.28
C LEU A 40 7.48 15.38 20.17
N GLU A 41 7.89 15.71 18.94
CA GLU A 41 8.95 16.66 18.67
C GLU A 41 8.65 18.05 19.24
N ASN A 42 7.43 18.56 19.00
CA ASN A 42 6.99 19.84 19.56
C ASN A 42 7.04 19.83 21.10
N THR A 43 6.67 18.72 21.73
CA THR A 43 6.68 18.59 23.19
C THR A 43 8.12 18.56 23.72
N ARG A 44 9.03 17.86 23.05
CA ARG A 44 10.46 17.84 23.39
C ARG A 44 11.12 19.20 23.19
N GLN A 45 10.81 19.91 22.10
CA GLN A 45 11.30 21.27 21.86
C GLN A 45 10.80 22.24 22.93
N SER A 46 9.53 22.12 23.34
CA SER A 46 8.97 22.94 24.43
C SER A 46 9.71 22.71 25.75
N LEU A 47 10.05 21.45 26.05
CA LEU A 47 10.86 21.10 27.23
C LEU A 47 12.26 21.71 27.15
N GLN A 48 12.93 21.58 26.01
CA GLN A 48 14.27 22.11 25.79
C GLN A 48 14.31 23.64 25.91
N ALA A 49 13.29 24.33 25.37
CA ALA A 49 13.15 25.77 25.51
C ALA A 49 12.99 26.20 26.98
N LEU A 50 12.21 25.44 27.76
CA LEU A 50 12.04 25.68 29.20
C LEU A 50 13.35 25.46 29.97
N GLU A 51 14.15 24.46 29.59
CA GLU A 51 15.44 24.18 30.22
C GLU A 51 16.53 25.19 29.88
N ALA A 52 16.41 25.87 28.73
CA ALA A 52 17.34 26.91 28.28
C ALA A 52 17.14 28.26 29.01
N THR A 53 16.02 28.47 29.72
CA THR A 53 15.76 29.69 30.49
C THR A 53 16.72 29.77 31.69
N ARG A 54 17.48 30.88 31.81
CA ARG A 54 18.39 31.14 32.94
C ARG A 54 17.64 31.10 34.26
N ARG A 55 18.22 30.41 35.25
CA ARG A 55 17.62 30.16 36.57
C ARG A 55 18.16 31.07 37.67
N ASP A 56 19.01 32.03 37.32
CA ASP A 56 19.85 32.77 38.26
C ASP A 56 19.07 33.74 39.15
N GLU A 57 17.76 33.90 38.94
CA GLU A 57 16.87 34.80 39.70
C GLU A 57 15.59 34.11 40.21
N LEU A 58 15.47 32.77 40.13
CA LEU A 58 14.23 32.07 40.49
C LEU A 58 14.08 31.90 42.01
N ASP A 59 12.89 32.21 42.54
CA ASP A 59 12.56 31.92 43.94
C ASP A 59 12.29 30.41 44.18
N TYR A 60 12.18 30.01 45.45
CA TYR A 60 11.90 28.61 45.82
C TYR A 60 10.58 28.06 45.23
N PHE A 61 9.52 28.86 45.21
CA PHE A 61 8.22 28.49 44.64
C PHE A 61 8.33 28.30 43.11
N GLU A 62 9.05 29.18 42.42
CA GLU A 62 9.30 29.08 40.99
C GLU A 62 10.13 27.83 40.64
N ILE A 63 11.18 27.54 41.41
CA ILE A 63 11.97 26.29 41.27
C ILE A 63 11.06 25.06 41.41
N ARG A 64 10.18 25.06 42.42
CA ARG A 64 9.25 23.95 42.67
C ARG A 64 8.23 23.81 41.53
N GLN A 65 7.70 24.91 41.02
CA GLN A 65 6.78 24.91 39.88
C GLN A 65 7.46 24.39 38.61
N HIS A 66 8.69 24.82 38.32
CA HIS A 66 9.50 24.31 37.21
C HIS A 66 9.74 22.80 37.33
N PHE A 67 10.04 22.32 38.55
CA PHE A 67 10.22 20.88 38.78
C PHE A 67 8.96 20.08 38.43
N PHE A 68 7.79 20.47 38.96
CA PHE A 68 6.53 19.75 38.68
C PHE A 68 6.13 19.82 37.21
N TYR A 69 6.32 20.98 36.58
CA TYR A 69 6.06 21.13 35.15
C TYR A 69 6.98 20.23 34.31
N ARG A 70 8.28 20.15 34.65
CA ARG A 70 9.21 19.24 33.97
C ARG A 70 8.79 17.78 34.11
N VAL A 71 8.36 17.37 35.31
CA VAL A 71 7.85 16.01 35.56
C VAL A 71 6.63 15.73 34.70
N SER A 72 5.66 16.65 34.63
CA SER A 72 4.44 16.44 33.84
C SER A 72 4.70 16.40 32.34
N VAL A 73 5.61 17.24 31.83
CA VAL A 73 6.02 17.21 30.41
C VAL A 73 6.77 15.92 30.07
N ASN A 74 7.66 15.44 30.94
CA ASN A 74 8.33 14.16 30.73
C ASN A 74 7.35 12.98 30.71
N GLU A 75 6.33 12.98 31.57
CA GLU A 75 5.29 11.96 31.54
C GLU A 75 4.47 12.01 30.25
N LYS A 76 4.14 13.22 29.78
CA LYS A 76 3.49 13.43 28.48
C LYS A 76 4.34 12.91 27.32
N ILE A 77 5.65 13.13 27.35
CA ILE A 77 6.60 12.62 26.35
C ILE A 77 6.55 11.09 26.32
N LYS A 78 6.60 10.41 27.46
CA LYS A 78 6.50 8.94 27.51
C LYS A 78 5.20 8.40 26.89
N ILE A 79 4.08 9.06 27.18
CA ILE A 79 2.77 8.69 26.60
C ILE A 79 2.79 8.88 25.08
N GLN A 80 3.36 9.99 24.60
CA GLN A 80 3.49 10.27 23.16
C GLN A 80 4.44 9.30 22.46
N GLU A 81 5.57 8.92 23.08
CA GLU A 81 6.48 7.90 22.57
C GLU A 81 5.79 6.56 22.38
N LYS A 82 4.97 6.16 23.36
CA LYS A 82 4.13 4.96 23.23
C LYS A 82 3.16 5.09 22.06
N GLY A 83 2.49 6.24 21.91
CA GLY A 83 1.59 6.50 20.79
C GLY A 83 2.29 6.47 19.41
N VAL A 84 3.52 6.99 19.32
CA VAL A 84 4.35 6.90 18.11
C VAL A 84 4.69 5.44 17.82
N SER A 85 5.09 4.66 18.83
CA SER A 85 5.39 3.23 18.67
C SER A 85 4.16 2.45 18.18
N GLU A 86 2.99 2.68 18.77
CA GLU A 86 1.74 2.03 18.37
C GLU A 86 1.34 2.42 16.95
N ALA A 87 1.42 3.71 16.59
CA ALA A 87 1.17 4.16 15.22
C ALA A 87 2.16 3.55 14.21
N GLY A 88 3.43 3.37 14.60
CA GLY A 88 4.44 2.71 13.79
C GLY A 88 4.11 1.25 13.50
N LEU A 89 3.65 0.50 14.51
CA LEU A 89 3.18 -0.88 14.34
C LEU A 89 1.98 -0.96 13.38
N ILE A 90 1.06 0.00 13.46
CA ILE A 90 -0.08 0.08 12.52
C ILE A 90 0.41 0.35 11.09
N VAL A 91 1.39 1.22 10.90
CA VAL A 91 1.97 1.50 9.57
C VAL A 91 2.58 0.23 8.97
N GLU A 92 3.36 -0.53 9.74
CA GLU A 92 3.96 -1.78 9.23
C GLU A 92 2.88 -2.82 8.91
N HIS A 93 1.86 -2.99 9.77
CA HIS A 93 0.74 -3.88 9.47
C HIS A 93 0.00 -3.49 8.18
N LYS A 94 -0.28 -2.20 7.98
CA LYS A 94 -0.93 -1.70 6.75
C LYS A 94 -0.03 -1.80 5.52
N ARG A 95 1.29 -1.76 5.70
CA ARG A 95 2.25 -1.98 4.64
C ARG A 95 2.21 -3.42 4.15
N ASP A 96 2.18 -4.37 5.08
CA ASP A 96 2.10 -5.80 4.76
C ASP A 96 0.79 -6.13 4.05
N GLU A 97 -0.35 -5.59 4.53
CA GLU A 97 -1.64 -5.72 3.85
C GLU A 97 -1.60 -5.20 2.40
N ALA A 98 -0.99 -4.03 2.17
CA ALA A 98 -0.88 -3.44 0.84
C ALA A 98 0.03 -4.27 -0.09
N VAL A 99 1.15 -4.77 0.42
CA VAL A 99 2.05 -5.66 -0.33
C VAL A 99 1.33 -6.95 -0.72
N GLN A 100 0.61 -7.57 0.22
CA GLN A 100 -0.15 -8.77 -0.05
C GLN A 100 -1.25 -8.53 -1.09
N ALA A 101 -2.03 -7.46 -0.95
CA ALA A 101 -3.09 -7.13 -1.90
C ALA A 101 -2.54 -6.92 -3.33
N ARG A 102 -1.39 -6.27 -3.45
CA ARG A 102 -0.69 -6.09 -4.73
C ARG A 102 -0.22 -7.41 -5.33
N GLN A 103 0.38 -8.29 -4.52
CA GLN A 103 0.79 -9.63 -4.98
C GLN A 103 -0.41 -10.45 -5.45
N GLU A 104 -1.52 -10.42 -4.71
CA GLU A 104 -2.77 -11.11 -5.07
C GLU A 104 -3.34 -10.62 -6.41
N ARG A 105 -3.31 -9.31 -6.69
CA ARG A 105 -3.72 -8.77 -8.00
C ARG A 105 -2.75 -9.22 -9.10
N GLN A 106 -1.44 -9.04 -8.89
CA GLN A 106 -0.42 -9.38 -9.89
C GLN A 106 -0.46 -10.85 -10.31
N ALA A 107 -0.78 -11.76 -9.39
CA ALA A 107 -0.97 -13.16 -9.70
C ALA A 107 -2.11 -13.40 -10.72
N LEU A 108 -3.23 -12.68 -10.60
CA LEU A 108 -4.33 -12.77 -11.56
C LEU A 108 -4.03 -12.08 -12.88
N ASP A 109 -3.30 -10.96 -12.86
CA ASP A 109 -2.86 -10.31 -14.10
C ASP A 109 -1.98 -11.24 -14.93
N LYS A 110 -1.00 -11.90 -14.30
CA LYS A 110 -0.17 -12.91 -14.96
C LYS A 110 -0.99 -14.07 -15.52
N LEU A 111 -1.99 -14.54 -14.78
CA LEU A 111 -2.89 -15.59 -15.26
C LEU A 111 -3.70 -15.12 -16.48
N LYS A 112 -4.20 -13.89 -16.47
CA LYS A 112 -4.92 -13.28 -17.59
C LYS A 112 -4.04 -13.17 -18.83
N GLU A 113 -2.79 -12.75 -18.68
CA GLU A 113 -1.81 -12.68 -19.76
C GLU A 113 -1.55 -14.06 -20.38
N GLN A 114 -1.36 -15.10 -19.56
CA GLN A 114 -1.19 -16.48 -20.03
C GLN A 114 -2.44 -16.98 -20.78
N CYS A 115 -3.63 -16.76 -20.24
CA CYS A 115 -4.88 -17.12 -20.92
C CYS A 115 -5.01 -16.40 -22.27
N LEU A 116 -4.62 -15.12 -22.35
CA LEU A 116 -4.65 -14.35 -23.59
C LEU A 116 -3.65 -14.89 -24.62
N GLN A 117 -2.44 -15.27 -24.19
CA GLN A 117 -1.44 -15.89 -25.06
C GLN A 117 -1.94 -17.22 -25.62
N ASN A 118 -2.51 -18.08 -24.77
CA ASN A 118 -3.08 -19.36 -25.21
C ASN A 118 -4.23 -19.15 -26.19
N TYR A 119 -5.13 -18.21 -25.92
CA TYR A 119 -6.22 -17.87 -26.83
C TYR A 119 -5.71 -17.43 -28.21
N ARG A 120 -4.68 -16.57 -28.26
CA ARG A 120 -4.09 -16.13 -29.52
C ARG A 120 -3.47 -17.29 -30.30
N ARG A 121 -2.80 -18.21 -29.59
CA ARG A 121 -2.23 -19.42 -30.20
C ARG A 121 -3.31 -20.31 -30.80
N GLU A 122 -4.36 -20.60 -30.03
CA GLU A 122 -5.50 -21.40 -30.52
C GLU A 122 -6.19 -20.78 -31.73
N MET A 123 -6.33 -19.45 -31.75
CA MET A 123 -6.92 -18.75 -32.90
C MET A 123 -6.03 -18.85 -34.14
N ALA A 124 -4.72 -18.65 -33.99
CA ALA A 124 -3.77 -18.82 -35.10
C ALA A 124 -3.77 -20.26 -35.64
N ASP A 125 -3.82 -21.26 -34.75
CA ASP A 125 -3.87 -22.67 -35.14
C ASP A 125 -5.17 -23.02 -35.89
N ARG A 126 -6.31 -22.39 -35.52
CA ARG A 126 -7.59 -22.55 -36.23
C ARG A 126 -7.56 -21.88 -37.59
N GLU A 127 -7.08 -20.63 -37.65
CA GLU A 127 -6.94 -19.89 -38.91
C GLU A 127 -6.05 -20.65 -39.91
N GLN A 128 -4.91 -21.17 -39.44
CA GLN A 128 -4.02 -21.97 -40.27
C GLN A 128 -4.71 -23.22 -40.83
N LYS A 129 -5.46 -23.95 -39.99
CA LYS A 129 -6.22 -25.13 -40.44
C LYS A 129 -7.28 -24.76 -41.49
N GLU A 130 -8.01 -23.68 -41.30
CA GLU A 130 -9.01 -23.21 -42.26
C GLU A 130 -8.35 -22.87 -43.61
N VAL A 131 -7.19 -22.22 -43.60
CA VAL A 131 -6.42 -21.89 -44.81
C VAL A 131 -5.91 -23.16 -45.51
N ASP A 132 -5.39 -24.13 -44.76
CA ASP A 132 -4.89 -25.39 -45.32
C ASP A 132 -6.02 -26.21 -45.96
N GLU A 133 -7.18 -26.30 -45.29
CA GLU A 133 -8.38 -26.97 -45.82
C GLU A 133 -8.90 -26.29 -47.10
N LEU A 134 -8.95 -24.95 -47.13
CA LEU A 134 -9.33 -24.21 -48.33
C LEU A 134 -8.35 -24.47 -49.49
N SER A 135 -7.05 -24.48 -49.21
CA SER A 135 -6.00 -24.73 -50.20
C SER A 135 -6.11 -26.13 -50.80
N LEU A 136 -6.32 -27.15 -49.96
CA LEU A 136 -6.57 -28.53 -50.40
C LEU A 136 -7.84 -28.62 -51.26
N SER A 137 -8.92 -27.94 -50.88
CA SER A 137 -10.17 -27.94 -51.66
C SER A 137 -10.01 -27.31 -53.04
N ILE A 138 -9.22 -26.24 -53.16
CA ILE A 138 -8.92 -25.57 -54.45
C ILE A 138 -8.05 -26.48 -55.31
N TYR A 139 -7.04 -27.12 -54.72
CA TYR A 139 -6.17 -28.07 -55.42
C TYR A 139 -6.97 -29.24 -56.00
N HIS A 140 -7.82 -29.88 -55.19
CA HIS A 140 -8.70 -30.98 -55.65
C HIS A 140 -9.71 -30.57 -56.73
N ARG A 141 -10.11 -29.29 -56.80
CA ARG A 141 -10.97 -28.77 -57.87
C ARG A 141 -10.23 -28.47 -59.17
N ARG A 142 -8.90 -28.36 -59.15
CA ARG A 142 -8.07 -28.13 -60.34
C ARG A 142 -7.58 -29.42 -61.00
N ASP A 143 -7.45 -30.50 -60.22
CA ASP A 143 -7.01 -31.82 -60.69
C ASP A 143 -8.16 -32.68 -61.27
N ASN A 144 -9.42 -32.24 -61.15
CA ASN A 144 -10.60 -32.81 -61.83
C ASN A 144 -11.00 -31.94 -63.03
#